data_AF-A0A6N7HH78-F1
#
_entry.id   AF-A0A6N7HH78-F1
#
_cell.length_a   1.000
_cell.length_b   1.000
_cell.length_c   1.000
_cell.angle_alpha   90.00
_cell.angle_beta   90.00
_cell.angle_gamma   90.00
#
_symmetry.space_group_name_H-M   'P 1'
#
loop_
_entity.id
_entity.type
_entity.pdbx_description
1 polymer ?
#
loop_
_entity_poly.entity_id
_entity_poly.type
_entity_poly.pdbx_seq_one_letter_code
_entity_poly.pdbx_strand_id
1 'polypeptide(L)'
;MAKSGLGAVLAVAVLGVSALAGCSARVGGEPVAATTISEPPEPTAENVLGDLSTIDPCSLTDPEAFESFGTTELATPESLDYCAISIEPSADVQVIISVGLLGELSDTPELESKKSDELDNGLYTARRDDSPGFCSQALVFVDEITLDVGSSTYQGDSPDTCPMVEAGMAKVLEVIDENGVKHREPEPDSLVSVDPCALVDDETVTALPGFAAAKRREYPAHHQCYWETSSDESRLSVRLVFGAGPQPTTWAPTGANSDPIAGRPSVTNPFPEAGTSAFCSVDSGHIPFEEVDVTEDIVELASVFVRTPTGQVDAGCQAAVAVATKVWPRLPTP
;
A
#
# COMPACT_ATOMS: atom_id res chain seq x y z
N MET A 1 36.02 -44.96 21.71
CA MET A 1 35.68 -45.41 23.07
C MET A 1 34.30 -44.81 23.38
N ALA A 2 33.20 -45.50 23.07
CA ALA A 2 32.43 -46.39 23.97
C ALA A 2 32.02 -45.65 25.27
N LYS A 3 30.73 -45.44 25.61
CA LYS A 3 29.61 -46.38 25.60
C LYS A 3 28.24 -45.68 25.50
N SER A 4 27.34 -46.35 24.79
CA SER A 4 25.89 -46.15 24.71
C SER A 4 25.17 -46.50 26.02
N GLY A 5 24.07 -45.81 26.31
CA GLY A 5 23.10 -46.15 27.35
C GLY A 5 21.71 -46.33 26.74
N LEU A 6 21.31 -47.60 26.62
CA LEU A 6 20.04 -48.10 26.08
C LEU A 6 19.03 -48.20 27.25
N GLY A 7 17.94 -47.43 27.21
CA GLY A 7 16.87 -47.46 28.22
C GLY A 7 15.62 -48.13 27.67
N ALA A 8 15.11 -49.12 28.40
CA ALA A 8 14.21 -50.16 27.94
C ALA A 8 12.74 -49.74 27.78
N VAL A 9 12.11 -50.37 26.79
CA VAL A 9 10.68 -50.40 26.46
C VAL A 9 9.88 -51.07 27.58
N LEU A 10 8.76 -50.46 28.00
CA LEU A 10 7.67 -51.14 28.69
C LEU A 10 6.35 -50.82 27.99
N ALA A 11 5.89 -51.76 27.16
CA ALA A 11 4.56 -51.77 26.58
C ALA A 11 3.60 -52.43 27.57
N VAL A 12 2.59 -51.68 28.03
CA VAL A 12 1.47 -52.22 28.81
C VAL A 12 0.22 -52.05 27.95
N ALA A 13 -0.21 -53.16 27.32
CA ALA A 13 -1.48 -53.25 26.62
C ALA A 13 -2.58 -53.60 27.64
N VAL A 14 -3.49 -52.65 27.90
CA VAL A 14 -4.73 -52.89 28.65
C VAL A 14 -5.88 -52.94 27.66
N LEU A 15 -6.35 -54.15 27.36
CA LEU A 15 -7.60 -54.42 26.66
C LEU A 15 -8.76 -54.30 27.65
N GLY A 16 -9.40 -53.13 27.70
CA GLY A 16 -10.63 -52.88 28.44
C GLY A 16 -11.85 -52.90 27.52
N VAL A 17 -12.44 -54.07 27.30
CA VAL A 17 -13.75 -54.20 26.62
C VAL A 17 -14.84 -53.88 27.63
N SER A 18 -15.35 -52.65 27.60
CA SER A 18 -16.51 -52.22 28.39
C SER A 18 -17.75 -52.20 27.50
N ALA A 19 -18.60 -53.23 27.62
CA ALA A 19 -19.90 -53.28 26.98
C ALA A 19 -20.90 -52.39 27.75
N LEU A 20 -21.04 -51.14 27.32
CA LEU A 20 -22.10 -50.25 27.80
C LEU A 20 -23.38 -50.52 27.00
N ALA A 21 -24.30 -51.29 27.59
CA ALA A 21 -25.68 -51.41 27.13
C ALA A 21 -26.43 -50.11 27.45
N GLY A 22 -26.33 -49.11 26.58
CA GLY A 22 -27.08 -47.86 26.67
C GLY A 22 -28.53 -48.05 26.25
N CYS A 23 -29.46 -47.86 27.19
CA CYS A 23 -30.90 -47.78 26.93
C CYS A 23 -31.18 -46.61 25.96
N SER A 24 -31.54 -46.94 24.72
CA SER A 24 -31.98 -45.95 23.72
C SER A 24 -33.45 -45.61 23.98
N ALA A 25 -33.69 -44.64 24.87
CA ALA A 25 -34.96 -43.93 24.89
C ALA A 25 -35.04 -43.13 23.59
N ARG A 26 -35.86 -43.59 22.63
CA ARG A 26 -36.19 -42.82 21.43
C ARG A 26 -37.06 -41.63 21.86
N VAL A 27 -36.42 -40.50 22.11
CA VAL A 27 -37.10 -39.21 22.18
C VAL A 27 -37.50 -38.86 20.75
N GLY A 28 -38.79 -38.94 20.44
CA GLY A 28 -39.33 -38.47 19.17
C GLY A 28 -39.32 -36.95 19.13
N GLY A 29 -38.18 -36.37 18.76
CA GLY A 29 -38.11 -34.98 18.31
C GLY A 29 -38.28 -34.96 16.80
N GLU A 30 -39.20 -34.15 16.30
CA GLU A 30 -39.22 -33.78 14.88
C GLU A 30 -37.88 -33.12 14.52
N PRO A 31 -37.21 -33.52 13.43
CA PRO A 31 -36.00 -32.86 12.98
C PRO A 31 -36.36 -31.42 12.65
N VAL A 32 -35.99 -30.49 13.54
CA VAL A 32 -35.93 -29.08 13.20
C VAL A 32 -34.94 -28.99 12.05
N ALA A 33 -35.39 -28.51 10.89
CA ALA A 33 -34.52 -28.28 9.74
C ALA A 33 -33.28 -27.55 10.25
N ALA A 34 -32.11 -28.17 10.06
CA ALA A 34 -30.85 -27.56 10.45
C ALA A 34 -30.82 -26.18 9.80
N THR A 35 -30.78 -25.14 10.64
CA THR A 35 -30.48 -23.79 10.18
C THR A 35 -29.23 -23.92 9.32
N THR A 36 -29.35 -23.65 8.03
CA THR A 36 -28.22 -23.65 7.11
C THR A 36 -27.18 -22.72 7.70
N ILE A 37 -26.10 -23.29 8.23
CA ILE A 37 -24.94 -22.51 8.65
C ILE A 37 -24.45 -21.86 7.36
N SER A 38 -24.58 -20.53 7.28
CA SER A 38 -24.06 -19.80 6.13
C SER A 38 -22.57 -20.08 6.06
N GLU A 39 -22.11 -20.45 4.88
CA GLU A 39 -20.69 -20.59 4.62
C GLU A 39 -20.01 -19.25 4.96
N PRO A 40 -18.83 -19.25 5.60
CA PRO A 40 -18.08 -18.02 5.82
C PRO A 40 -17.90 -17.28 4.50
N PRO A 41 -18.00 -15.93 4.49
CA PRO A 41 -17.72 -15.18 3.28
C PRO A 41 -16.29 -15.46 2.79
N GLU A 42 -16.11 -15.52 1.47
CA GLU A 42 -14.77 -15.63 0.88
C GLU A 42 -13.92 -14.41 1.27
N PRO A 43 -12.62 -14.57 1.56
CA PRO A 43 -11.78 -13.48 2.07
C PRO A 43 -11.30 -12.57 0.94
N THR A 44 -12.23 -11.97 0.21
CA THR A 44 -11.95 -10.88 -0.75
C THR A 44 -11.40 -9.67 0.01
N ALA A 45 -10.69 -8.78 -0.68
CA ALA A 45 -10.16 -7.59 -0.02
C ALA A 45 -11.26 -6.76 0.64
N GLU A 46 -12.41 -6.56 -0.02
CA GLU A 46 -13.55 -5.83 0.56
C GLU A 46 -14.18 -6.53 1.79
N ASN A 47 -14.22 -7.87 1.79
CA ASN A 47 -14.77 -8.61 2.92
C ASN A 47 -13.83 -8.58 4.15
N VAL A 48 -12.53 -8.46 3.92
CA VAL A 48 -11.51 -8.44 4.97
C VAL A 48 -11.20 -7.02 5.46
N LEU A 49 -11.07 -6.07 4.54
CA LEU A 49 -10.62 -4.72 4.81
C LEU A 49 -11.76 -3.69 4.81
N GLY A 50 -12.98 -4.06 4.41
CA GLY A 50 -14.11 -3.15 4.28
C GLY A 50 -14.06 -2.30 2.99
N ASP A 51 -14.53 -1.06 3.07
CA ASP A 51 -14.47 -0.12 1.95
C ASP A 51 -13.02 0.32 1.67
N LEU A 52 -12.48 -0.16 0.56
CA LEU A 52 -11.08 0.04 0.16
C LEU A 52 -10.71 1.52 -0.03
N SER A 53 -11.67 2.38 -0.37
CA SER A 53 -11.45 3.81 -0.59
C SER A 53 -11.32 4.61 0.70
N THR A 54 -11.72 4.04 1.83
CA THR A 54 -11.70 4.73 3.12
C THR A 54 -10.84 4.02 4.16
N ILE A 55 -10.13 2.95 3.82
CA ILE A 55 -9.20 2.30 4.77
C ILE A 55 -8.26 3.36 5.35
N ASP A 56 -8.05 3.30 6.67
CA ASP A 56 -6.95 3.98 7.34
C ASP A 56 -5.74 3.03 7.38
N PRO A 57 -4.71 3.23 6.54
CA PRO A 57 -3.55 2.35 6.50
C PRO A 57 -2.76 2.36 7.81
N CYS A 58 -2.84 3.44 8.60
CA CYS A 58 -2.18 3.50 9.91
C CYS A 58 -2.94 2.73 10.99
N SER A 59 -4.13 2.21 10.70
CA SER A 59 -4.78 1.22 11.56
C SER A 59 -4.23 -0.20 11.38
N LEU A 60 -3.49 -0.46 10.28
CA LEU A 60 -2.94 -1.77 9.95
C LEU A 60 -1.58 -2.05 10.60
N THR A 61 -0.97 -1.03 11.20
CA THR A 61 0.37 -1.12 11.79
C THR A 61 0.56 -0.07 12.87
N ASP A 62 1.63 -0.22 13.65
CA ASP A 62 2.05 0.76 14.65
C ASP A 62 3.58 0.73 14.80
N PRO A 63 4.20 1.80 15.35
CA PRO A 63 5.65 1.81 15.60
C PRO A 63 6.12 0.71 16.56
N GLU A 64 5.26 0.19 17.44
CA GLU A 64 5.62 -0.83 18.45
C GLU A 64 6.01 -2.16 17.78
N ALA A 65 5.39 -2.48 16.64
CA ALA A 65 5.73 -3.65 15.82
C ALA A 65 7.21 -3.69 15.37
N PHE A 66 7.92 -2.56 15.40
CA PHE A 66 9.27 -2.43 14.88
C PHE A 66 10.34 -2.08 15.92
N GLU A 67 10.00 -1.95 17.21
CA GLU A 67 10.95 -1.52 18.27
C GLU A 67 12.20 -2.40 18.40
N SER A 68 12.11 -3.67 17.98
CA SER A 68 13.26 -4.58 17.98
C SER A 68 14.36 -4.20 16.98
N PHE A 69 14.06 -3.30 16.04
CA PHE A 69 14.93 -2.89 14.96
C PHE A 69 15.59 -1.52 15.14
N GLY A 70 15.15 -0.71 16.12
CA GLY A 70 15.68 0.64 16.32
C GLY A 70 14.69 1.56 17.04
N THR A 71 14.97 2.87 17.00
CA THR A 71 13.98 3.89 17.38
C THR A 71 12.92 3.96 16.30
N THR A 72 11.64 4.00 16.69
CA THR A 72 10.53 3.97 15.74
C THR A 72 9.56 5.12 16.00
N GLU A 73 9.03 5.69 14.92
CA GLU A 73 7.98 6.71 14.97
C GLU A 73 7.14 6.68 13.70
N LEU A 74 5.95 7.27 13.76
CA LEU A 74 5.19 7.58 12.55
C LEU A 74 5.98 8.61 11.75
N ALA A 75 6.20 8.33 10.47
CA ALA A 75 6.77 9.32 9.56
C ALA A 75 5.71 10.35 9.18
N THR A 76 6.16 11.52 8.71
CA THR A 76 5.29 12.49 8.05
C THR A 76 4.52 11.78 6.92
N PRO A 77 3.18 11.89 6.87
CA PRO A 77 2.41 11.24 5.82
C PRO A 77 2.81 11.80 4.44
N GLU A 78 2.84 10.92 3.45
CA GLU A 78 3.11 11.26 2.04
C GLU A 78 2.02 10.74 1.09
N SER A 79 1.10 9.92 1.61
CA SER A 79 0.08 9.22 0.81
C SER A 79 -1.16 8.91 1.65
N LEU A 80 -2.31 8.80 0.98
CA LEU A 80 -3.53 8.26 1.57
C LEU A 80 -3.57 6.72 1.51
N ASP A 81 -2.73 6.10 0.68
CA ASP A 81 -2.75 4.65 0.40
C ASP A 81 -1.87 3.82 1.34
N TYR A 82 -0.92 4.43 2.07
CA TYR A 82 -0.06 3.70 2.98
C TYR A 82 0.30 4.52 4.23
N CYS A 83 0.53 3.80 5.33
CA CYS A 83 1.14 4.34 6.53
C CYS A 83 2.65 4.22 6.41
N ALA A 84 3.37 5.27 6.80
CA ALA A 84 4.83 5.27 6.81
C ALA A 84 5.35 5.25 8.25
N ILE A 85 6.21 4.28 8.56
CA ILE A 85 6.91 4.18 9.84
C ILE A 85 8.40 4.44 9.59
N SER A 86 8.95 5.43 10.29
CA SER A 86 10.37 5.69 10.32
C SER A 86 11.03 4.78 11.35
N ILE A 87 12.10 4.10 10.94
CA ILE A 87 12.94 3.27 11.80
C ILE A 87 14.36 3.81 11.70
N GLU A 88 14.99 4.05 12.84
CA GLU A 88 16.41 4.39 12.96
C GLU A 88 17.17 3.24 13.63
N PRO A 89 17.72 2.27 12.86
CA PRO A 89 18.50 1.16 13.44
C PRO A 89 19.82 1.63 14.06
N SER A 90 20.34 2.76 13.59
CA SER A 90 21.54 3.40 14.11
C SER A 90 21.55 4.89 13.75
N ALA A 91 22.45 5.67 14.36
CA ALA A 91 22.45 7.15 14.27
C ALA A 91 22.54 7.75 12.85
N ASP A 92 23.01 6.98 11.86
CA ASP A 92 23.19 7.44 10.47
C ASP A 92 22.37 6.63 9.46
N VAL A 93 21.47 5.75 9.93
CA VAL A 93 20.66 4.88 9.07
C VAL A 93 19.18 5.12 9.36
N GLN A 94 18.43 5.47 8.32
CA GLN A 94 16.98 5.62 8.38
C GLN A 94 16.33 4.70 7.34
N VAL A 95 15.36 3.91 7.80
CA VAL A 95 14.53 3.03 6.96
C VAL A 95 13.08 3.47 7.10
N ILE A 96 12.38 3.60 5.98
CA ILE A 96 10.94 3.83 5.95
C ILE A 96 10.25 2.52 5.61
N ILE A 97 9.31 2.10 6.45
CA ILE A 97 8.37 1.02 6.18
C ILE A 97 7.06 1.62 5.69
N SER A 98 6.55 1.15 4.56
CA SER A 98 5.25 1.53 4.01
C SER A 98 4.28 0.35 4.12
N VAL A 99 3.11 0.56 4.73
CA VAL A 99 2.08 -0.46 4.92
C VAL A 99 0.76 0.00 4.32
N GLY A 100 0.17 -0.81 3.43
CA GLY A 100 -1.24 -0.68 3.04
C GLY A 100 -1.52 -0.44 1.56
N LEU A 101 -0.51 -0.15 0.74
CA LEU A 101 -0.73 0.14 -0.68
C LEU A 101 -1.44 -1.04 -1.36
N LEU A 102 -2.65 -0.78 -1.87
CA LEU A 102 -3.44 -1.77 -2.59
C LEU A 102 -3.07 -1.80 -4.07
N GLY A 103 -3.13 -2.97 -4.70
CA GLY A 103 -2.93 -3.14 -6.14
C GLY A 103 -3.59 -4.40 -6.67
N GLU A 104 -3.42 -4.69 -7.96
CA GLU A 104 -3.89 -5.94 -8.56
C GLU A 104 -2.74 -6.92 -8.81
N LEU A 105 -2.99 -8.21 -8.62
CA LEU A 105 -2.05 -9.27 -8.96
C LEU A 105 -1.71 -9.26 -10.45
N SER A 106 -2.66 -8.85 -11.30
CA SER A 106 -2.50 -8.74 -12.75
C SER A 106 -1.38 -7.77 -13.16
N ASP A 107 -1.07 -6.78 -12.32
CA ASP A 107 0.01 -5.82 -12.50
C ASP A 107 1.38 -6.35 -12.05
N THR A 108 1.39 -7.42 -11.25
CA THR A 108 2.60 -8.04 -10.69
C THR A 108 2.54 -9.57 -10.78
N PRO A 109 2.40 -10.14 -11.99
CA PRO A 109 2.17 -11.57 -12.18
C PRO A 109 3.31 -12.45 -11.65
N GLU A 110 4.51 -11.89 -11.46
CA GLU A 110 5.62 -12.60 -10.82
C GLU A 110 5.33 -13.03 -9.38
N LEU A 111 4.38 -12.38 -8.68
CA LEU A 111 4.00 -12.74 -7.30
C LEU A 111 3.45 -14.16 -7.20
N GLU A 112 2.72 -14.64 -8.22
CA GLU A 112 2.20 -16.00 -8.23
C GLU A 112 3.31 -17.06 -8.09
N SER A 113 4.48 -16.77 -8.67
CA SER A 113 5.65 -17.64 -8.60
C SER A 113 6.47 -17.48 -7.32
N LYS A 114 6.16 -16.47 -6.50
CA LYS A 114 6.91 -16.07 -5.29
C LYS A 114 6.08 -16.21 -4.00
N LYS A 115 5.05 -17.06 -4.03
CA LYS A 115 4.26 -17.44 -2.85
C LYS A 115 5.18 -17.93 -1.73
N SER A 116 5.10 -17.31 -0.56
CA SER A 116 5.89 -17.66 0.63
C SER A 116 5.07 -18.48 1.61
N ASP A 117 3.90 -18.00 2.03
CA ASP A 117 3.07 -18.66 3.03
C ASP A 117 1.63 -18.78 2.57
N GLU A 118 1.05 -19.97 2.75
CA GLU A 118 -0.39 -20.18 2.62
C GLU A 118 -1.06 -19.86 3.94
N LEU A 119 -2.05 -18.97 3.88
CA LEU A 119 -2.88 -18.57 5.01
C LEU A 119 -4.23 -19.29 4.91
N ASP A 120 -5.02 -19.20 5.98
CA ASP A 120 -6.37 -19.76 5.98
C ASP A 120 -7.25 -19.12 4.89
N ASN A 121 -8.26 -19.86 4.44
CA ASN A 121 -9.29 -19.39 3.51
C ASN A 121 -8.80 -18.98 2.11
N GLY A 122 -7.57 -19.35 1.72
CA GLY A 122 -7.04 -19.14 0.37
C GLY A 122 -6.22 -17.86 0.20
N LEU A 123 -6.05 -17.08 1.26
CA LEU A 123 -5.10 -15.98 1.31
C LEU A 123 -3.65 -16.49 1.25
N TYR A 124 -2.73 -15.67 0.78
CA TYR A 124 -1.30 -16.00 0.84
C TYR A 124 -0.41 -14.76 0.87
N THR A 125 0.78 -14.91 1.41
CA THR A 125 1.84 -13.90 1.26
C THR A 125 2.75 -14.26 0.10
N ALA A 126 3.27 -13.24 -0.58
CA ALA A 126 4.29 -13.40 -1.61
C ALA A 126 5.38 -12.34 -1.45
N ARG A 127 6.64 -12.73 -1.65
CA ARG A 127 7.77 -11.79 -1.62
C ARG A 127 7.96 -11.16 -3.00
N ARG A 128 7.99 -9.82 -3.10
CA ARG A 128 8.15 -9.15 -4.39
C ARG A 128 9.62 -8.88 -4.72
N ASP A 129 10.36 -8.26 -3.80
CA ASP A 129 11.77 -7.87 -3.97
C ASP A 129 12.55 -8.09 -2.65
N ASP A 130 13.83 -8.38 -2.76
CA ASP A 130 14.77 -8.66 -1.67
C ASP A 130 16.19 -8.09 -1.95
N SER A 131 16.26 -6.99 -2.69
CA SER A 131 17.52 -6.30 -2.98
C SER A 131 18.11 -5.56 -1.76
N PRO A 132 19.44 -5.28 -1.74
CA PRO A 132 20.04 -4.57 -0.62
C PRO A 132 19.36 -3.22 -0.35
N GLY A 133 18.85 -3.03 0.87
CA GLY A 133 18.18 -1.80 1.30
C GLY A 133 16.73 -1.64 0.84
N PHE A 134 16.16 -2.66 0.19
CA PHE A 134 14.77 -2.69 -0.25
C PHE A 134 14.21 -4.11 -0.13
N CYS A 135 13.10 -4.23 0.58
CA CYS A 135 12.35 -5.48 0.65
C CYS A 135 10.87 -5.17 0.56
N SER A 136 10.10 -6.06 -0.06
CA SER A 136 8.65 -5.94 -0.09
C SER A 136 7.95 -7.30 -0.09
N GLN A 137 6.80 -7.35 0.57
CA GLN A 137 5.87 -8.47 0.61
C GLN A 137 4.47 -7.97 0.26
N ALA A 138 3.69 -8.85 -0.36
CA ALA A 138 2.28 -8.62 -0.62
C ALA A 138 1.45 -9.68 0.10
N LEU A 139 0.35 -9.27 0.72
CA LEU A 139 -0.77 -10.15 1.04
C LEU A 139 -1.68 -10.19 -0.19
N VAL A 140 -2.01 -11.39 -0.67
CA VAL A 140 -2.87 -11.59 -1.84
C VAL A 140 -4.21 -12.16 -1.41
N PHE A 141 -5.27 -11.44 -1.78
CA PHE A 141 -6.67 -11.81 -1.53
C PHE A 141 -7.21 -12.73 -2.64
N VAL A 142 -8.34 -13.40 -2.39
CA VAL A 142 -8.92 -14.37 -3.36
C VAL A 142 -9.52 -13.71 -4.60
N ASP A 143 -9.79 -12.41 -4.54
CA ASP A 143 -10.22 -11.55 -5.66
C ASP A 143 -9.04 -10.91 -6.39
N GLU A 144 -7.81 -11.43 -6.19
CA GLU A 144 -6.58 -11.00 -6.85
C GLU A 144 -6.15 -9.55 -6.53
N ILE A 145 -6.79 -8.91 -5.53
CA ILE A 145 -6.28 -7.69 -4.93
C ILE A 145 -5.07 -8.03 -4.04
N THR A 146 -4.12 -7.10 -3.96
CA THR A 146 -2.91 -7.22 -3.16
C THR A 146 -2.83 -6.06 -2.18
N LEU A 147 -2.25 -6.30 -0.99
CA LEU A 147 -1.87 -5.28 -0.01
C LEU A 147 -0.37 -5.39 0.25
N ASP A 148 0.34 -4.30 0.03
CA ASP A 148 1.80 -4.27 0.11
C ASP A 148 2.31 -3.80 1.47
N VAL A 149 3.38 -4.46 1.93
CA VAL A 149 4.30 -3.99 2.96
C VAL A 149 5.68 -3.87 2.31
N GLY A 150 6.23 -2.66 2.30
CA GLY A 150 7.50 -2.34 1.68
C GLY A 150 8.46 -1.65 2.64
N SER A 151 9.75 -1.68 2.30
CA SER A 151 10.79 -0.96 3.02
C SER A 151 11.72 -0.25 2.05
N SER A 152 12.21 0.92 2.42
CA SER A 152 13.26 1.61 1.68
C SER A 152 14.26 2.26 2.63
N THR A 153 15.55 2.12 2.33
CA THR A 153 16.60 2.86 3.05
C THR A 153 16.59 4.31 2.57
N TYR A 154 16.21 5.24 3.44
CA TYR A 154 16.16 6.66 3.12
C TYR A 154 17.53 7.34 3.30
N GLN A 155 18.27 6.92 4.34
CA GLN A 155 19.59 7.46 4.66
C GLN A 155 20.53 6.35 5.15
N GLY A 156 21.81 6.47 4.82
CA GLY A 156 22.87 5.62 5.35
C GLY A 156 23.18 4.37 4.51
N ASP A 157 23.92 3.45 5.12
CA ASP A 157 24.13 2.11 4.56
C ASP A 157 22.81 1.36 4.46
N SER A 158 22.69 0.48 3.48
CA SER A 158 21.48 -0.32 3.21
C SER A 158 21.45 -1.60 4.08
N PRO A 159 20.75 -1.62 5.23
CA PRO A 159 20.63 -2.84 6.03
C PRO A 159 19.79 -3.90 5.30
N ASP A 160 19.78 -5.12 5.85
CA ASP A 160 18.76 -6.10 5.49
C ASP A 160 17.42 -5.66 6.07
N THR A 161 16.50 -5.23 5.21
CA THR A 161 15.19 -4.70 5.60
C THR A 161 14.08 -5.76 5.57
N CYS A 162 14.36 -6.98 5.10
CA CYS A 162 13.34 -8.03 5.03
C CYS A 162 12.76 -8.44 6.39
N PRO A 163 13.55 -8.59 7.47
CA PRO A 163 12.98 -8.85 8.80
C PRO A 163 12.01 -7.77 9.28
N MET A 164 12.22 -6.50 8.89
CA MET A 164 11.31 -5.40 9.23
C MET A 164 10.00 -5.53 8.45
N VAL A 165 10.07 -5.84 7.14
CA VAL A 165 8.89 -6.09 6.30
C VAL A 165 8.08 -7.28 6.80
N GLU A 166 8.75 -8.37 7.20
CA GLU A 166 8.11 -9.55 7.78
C GLU A 166 7.38 -9.21 9.09
N ALA A 167 7.96 -8.37 9.95
CA ALA A 167 7.30 -7.88 11.15
C ALA A 167 6.08 -7.01 10.83
N GLY A 168 6.18 -6.13 9.83
CA GLY A 168 5.06 -5.32 9.35
C GLY A 168 3.92 -6.19 8.80
N MET A 169 4.23 -7.18 7.98
CA MET A 169 3.24 -8.13 7.45
C MET A 169 2.59 -8.96 8.56
N ALA A 170 3.36 -9.42 9.54
CA ALA A 170 2.82 -10.13 10.70
C ALA A 170 1.82 -9.26 11.48
N LYS A 171 2.13 -7.96 11.65
CA LYS A 171 1.22 -7.02 12.30
C LYS A 171 -0.06 -6.78 11.50
N VAL A 172 0.03 -6.67 10.16
CA VAL A 172 -1.16 -6.56 9.29
C VAL A 172 -2.07 -7.77 9.48
N LEU A 173 -1.51 -8.98 9.48
CA LEU A 173 -2.29 -10.21 9.67
C LEU A 173 -2.95 -10.27 11.06
N GLU A 174 -2.24 -9.85 12.12
CA GLU A 174 -2.80 -9.73 13.46
C GLU A 174 -4.00 -8.77 13.50
N VAL A 175 -3.88 -7.58 12.89
CA VAL A 175 -4.98 -6.59 12.84
C VAL A 175 -6.18 -7.14 12.07
N ILE A 176 -5.95 -7.84 10.95
CA ILE A 176 -7.01 -8.49 10.17
C ILE A 176 -7.73 -9.55 11.00
N ASP A 177 -6.98 -10.46 11.64
CA ASP A 177 -7.54 -11.55 12.45
C ASP A 177 -8.38 -11.02 13.63
N GLU A 178 -7.97 -9.88 14.19
CA GLU A 178 -8.68 -9.21 15.28
C GLU A 178 -9.85 -8.33 14.83
N ASN A 179 -10.08 -8.20 13.52
CA ASN A 179 -11.05 -7.25 12.92
C ASN A 179 -10.78 -5.80 13.33
N GLY A 180 -9.49 -5.43 13.39
CA GLY A 180 -9.01 -4.13 13.84
C GLY A 180 -8.87 -3.06 12.74
N VAL A 181 -9.15 -3.41 11.47
CA VAL A 181 -9.10 -2.48 10.34
C VAL A 181 -10.07 -1.32 10.57
N LYS A 182 -9.58 -0.09 10.46
CA LYS A 182 -10.40 1.12 10.60
C LYS A 182 -10.57 1.82 9.25
N HIS A 183 -11.59 2.67 9.21
CA HIS A 183 -11.88 3.53 8.08
C HIS A 183 -11.86 5.00 8.50
N ARG A 184 -11.44 5.84 7.56
CA ARG A 184 -11.54 7.29 7.62
C ARG A 184 -12.99 7.72 7.49
N GLU A 185 -13.31 8.81 8.16
CA GLU A 185 -14.58 9.53 8.01
C GLU A 185 -14.29 10.90 7.38
N PRO A 186 -14.03 10.95 6.05
CA PRO A 186 -13.54 12.16 5.41
C PRO A 186 -14.56 13.30 5.45
N GLU A 187 -14.06 14.53 5.59
CA GLU A 187 -14.89 15.73 5.44
C GLU A 187 -15.46 15.82 4.01
N PRO A 188 -16.63 16.47 3.80
CA PRO A 188 -17.30 16.48 2.49
C PRO A 188 -16.46 17.02 1.31
N ASP A 189 -15.44 17.82 1.60
CA ASP A 189 -14.50 18.43 0.66
C ASP A 189 -13.13 17.74 0.61
N SER A 190 -12.93 16.66 1.37
CA SER A 190 -11.70 15.87 1.37
C SER A 190 -11.45 15.17 0.03
N LEU A 191 -10.17 15.08 -0.34
CA LEU A 191 -9.66 14.32 -1.49
C LEU A 191 -9.73 12.81 -1.29
N VAL A 192 -9.89 12.31 -0.05
CA VAL A 192 -10.10 10.87 0.23
C VAL A 192 -11.31 10.34 -0.54
N SER A 193 -12.37 11.14 -0.67
CA SER A 193 -13.60 10.74 -1.37
C SER A 193 -13.56 10.99 -2.89
N VAL A 194 -12.41 11.39 -3.45
CA VAL A 194 -12.31 11.80 -4.85
C VAL A 194 -11.47 10.79 -5.63
N ASP A 195 -12.08 10.16 -6.62
CA ASP A 195 -11.37 9.30 -7.57
C ASP A 195 -10.61 10.14 -8.62
N PRO A 196 -9.25 10.14 -8.63
CA PRO A 196 -8.46 10.87 -9.61
C PRO A 196 -8.63 10.32 -11.03
N CYS A 197 -8.93 9.03 -11.22
CA CYS A 197 -9.18 8.45 -12.54
C CYS A 197 -10.46 9.00 -13.19
N ALA A 198 -11.44 9.42 -12.39
CA ALA A 198 -12.64 10.09 -12.89
C ALA A 198 -12.38 11.56 -13.31
N LEU A 199 -11.24 12.14 -12.93
CA LEU A 199 -10.90 13.55 -13.21
C LEU A 199 -10.13 13.77 -14.51
N VAL A 200 -9.51 12.73 -15.06
CA VAL A 200 -8.72 12.79 -16.30
C VAL A 200 -9.14 11.65 -17.22
N ASP A 201 -9.54 12.00 -18.45
CA ASP A 201 -9.79 11.00 -19.49
C ASP A 201 -8.48 10.58 -20.19
N ASP A 202 -8.51 9.39 -20.79
CA ASP A 202 -7.37 8.84 -21.51
C ASP A 202 -6.98 9.72 -22.72
N GLU A 203 -7.95 10.43 -23.32
CA GLU A 203 -7.69 11.35 -24.44
C GLU A 203 -6.75 12.50 -24.00
N THR A 204 -6.97 13.05 -22.81
CA THR A 204 -6.13 14.11 -22.23
C THR A 204 -4.69 13.66 -22.11
N VAL A 205 -4.46 12.45 -21.59
CA VAL A 205 -3.09 11.92 -21.41
C VAL A 205 -2.47 11.49 -22.73
N THR A 206 -3.21 10.76 -23.58
CA THR A 206 -2.68 10.26 -24.86
C THR A 206 -2.42 11.37 -25.89
N ALA A 207 -3.03 12.55 -25.72
CA ALA A 207 -2.72 13.74 -26.51
C ALA A 207 -1.38 14.40 -26.12
N LEU A 208 -0.78 14.05 -24.98
CA LEU A 208 0.52 14.57 -24.58
C LEU A 208 1.64 14.02 -25.48
N PRO A 209 2.67 14.83 -25.79
CA PRO A 209 3.80 14.36 -26.60
C PRO A 209 4.45 13.09 -26.02
N GLY A 210 4.46 12.01 -26.81
CA GLY A 210 5.04 10.72 -26.41
C GLY A 210 4.07 9.75 -25.72
N PHE A 211 2.89 10.21 -25.27
CA PHE A 211 1.95 9.41 -24.48
C PHE A 211 0.86 8.70 -25.29
N ALA A 212 0.91 8.74 -26.63
CA ALA A 212 -0.13 8.16 -27.48
C ALA A 212 -0.40 6.65 -27.24
N ALA A 213 0.57 5.92 -26.69
CA ALA A 213 0.46 4.49 -26.35
C ALA A 213 0.29 4.24 -24.83
N ALA A 214 0.08 5.29 -24.05
CA ALA A 214 -0.08 5.17 -22.61
C ALA A 214 -1.40 4.47 -22.27
N LYS A 215 -1.36 3.54 -21.33
CA LYS A 215 -2.55 2.83 -20.84
C LYS A 215 -2.83 3.24 -19.42
N ARG A 216 -4.12 3.46 -19.11
CA ARG A 216 -4.58 3.72 -17.76
C ARG A 216 -4.50 2.47 -16.90
N ARG A 217 -4.13 2.65 -15.65
CA ARG A 217 -4.24 1.73 -14.54
C ARG A 217 -4.95 2.45 -13.40
N GLU A 218 -5.92 1.77 -12.83
CA GLU A 218 -6.68 2.18 -11.66
C GLU A 218 -6.14 1.42 -10.44
N TYR A 219 -6.30 1.99 -9.25
CA TYR A 219 -5.87 1.37 -8.00
C TYR A 219 -7.10 1.10 -7.13
N PRO A 220 -7.16 -0.04 -6.39
CA PRO A 220 -8.35 -0.41 -5.63
C PRO A 220 -8.78 0.62 -4.57
N ALA A 221 -7.84 1.36 -3.99
CA ALA A 221 -8.14 2.40 -2.99
C ALA A 221 -8.60 3.73 -3.61
N HIS A 222 -8.59 3.87 -4.94
CA HIS A 222 -9.05 5.07 -5.65
C HIS A 222 -8.38 6.41 -5.26
N HIS A 223 -7.19 6.41 -4.64
CA HIS A 223 -6.44 7.66 -4.38
C HIS A 223 -5.39 7.99 -5.44
N GLN A 224 -5.28 7.19 -6.50
CA GLN A 224 -4.32 7.44 -7.57
C GLN A 224 -4.78 6.87 -8.91
N CYS A 225 -4.34 7.55 -9.97
CA CYS A 225 -4.50 7.12 -11.34
C CYS A 225 -3.17 7.16 -12.07
N TYR A 226 -2.89 6.12 -12.85
CA TYR A 226 -1.59 5.96 -13.50
C TYR A 226 -1.77 5.70 -14.99
N TRP A 227 -0.96 6.36 -15.81
CA TRP A 227 -0.85 6.09 -17.24
C TRP A 227 0.60 5.82 -17.57
N GLU A 228 0.87 4.75 -18.33
CA GLU A 228 2.23 4.40 -18.72
C GLU A 228 2.32 3.81 -20.12
N THR A 229 3.43 4.11 -20.80
CA THR A 229 3.80 3.48 -22.08
C THR A 229 4.54 2.15 -21.85
N SER A 230 4.17 1.11 -22.59
CA SER A 230 4.74 -0.25 -22.44
C SER A 230 6.17 -0.43 -23.02
N SER A 231 6.90 0.64 -23.37
CA SER A 231 8.19 0.52 -24.08
C SER A 231 9.40 0.54 -23.14
N ASP A 232 10.19 -0.54 -23.15
CA ASP A 232 11.36 -0.74 -22.26
C ASP A 232 12.45 0.34 -22.37
N GLU A 233 12.65 0.95 -23.55
CA GLU A 233 13.72 1.93 -23.76
C GLU A 233 13.37 3.36 -23.33
N SER A 234 12.08 3.67 -23.12
CA SER A 234 11.62 4.99 -22.67
C SER A 234 10.22 4.93 -22.04
N ARG A 235 10.11 4.29 -20.87
CA ARG A 235 8.85 4.27 -20.10
C ARG A 235 8.49 5.70 -19.70
N LEU A 236 7.46 6.25 -20.34
CA LEU A 236 6.83 7.51 -19.99
C LEU A 236 5.66 7.22 -19.08
N SER A 237 5.49 8.02 -18.03
CA SER A 237 4.30 7.88 -17.18
C SER A 237 3.76 9.20 -16.67
N VAL A 238 2.45 9.22 -16.45
CA VAL A 238 1.71 10.26 -15.73
C VAL A 238 1.06 9.58 -14.53
N ARG A 239 1.24 10.13 -13.34
CA ARG A 239 0.54 9.68 -12.12
C ARG A 239 -0.17 10.88 -11.51
N LEU A 240 -1.49 10.80 -11.36
CA LEU A 240 -2.27 11.72 -10.54
C LEU A 240 -2.50 11.03 -9.20
N VAL A 241 -2.07 11.65 -8.11
CA VAL A 241 -2.13 11.09 -6.75
C VAL A 241 -2.79 12.08 -5.82
N PHE A 242 -3.66 11.57 -4.95
CA PHE A 242 -4.11 12.26 -3.75
C PHE A 242 -3.41 11.66 -2.54
N GLY A 243 -2.78 12.55 -1.79
CA GLY A 243 -1.93 12.22 -0.65
C GLY A 243 -2.21 13.13 0.53
N ALA A 244 -1.38 13.01 1.54
CA ALA A 244 -1.24 14.00 2.59
C ALA A 244 0.25 14.32 2.74
N GLY A 245 0.58 15.52 3.22
CA GLY A 245 1.96 15.91 3.49
C GLY A 245 2.08 17.41 3.80
N PRO A 246 3.30 17.92 4.01
CA PRO A 246 3.51 19.33 4.25
C PRO A 246 3.01 20.19 3.08
N GLN A 247 2.71 21.46 3.36
CA GLN A 247 2.39 22.43 2.31
C GLN A 247 3.43 22.41 1.18
N PRO A 248 3.02 22.32 -0.10
CA PRO A 248 3.96 22.27 -1.21
C PRO A 248 4.88 23.49 -1.24
N THR A 249 6.18 23.24 -1.37
CA THR A 249 7.19 24.29 -1.53
C THR A 249 8.05 24.03 -2.76
N THR A 250 8.69 25.08 -3.28
CA THR A 250 9.68 24.92 -4.35
C THR A 250 10.97 24.35 -3.77
N TRP A 251 11.41 23.20 -4.22
CA TRP A 251 12.62 22.53 -3.72
C TRP A 251 13.67 22.29 -4.80
N ALA A 252 13.30 22.27 -6.08
CA ALA A 252 14.28 22.10 -7.15
C ALA A 252 15.14 23.37 -7.32
N PRO A 253 16.48 23.23 -7.44
CA PRO A 253 17.39 24.38 -7.50
C PRO A 253 17.28 25.18 -8.81
N THR A 254 16.61 24.66 -9.84
CA THR A 254 16.45 25.34 -11.13
C THR A 254 15.12 24.96 -11.76
N GLY A 255 14.37 25.94 -12.25
CA GLY A 255 13.11 25.72 -13.00
C GLY A 255 11.87 25.50 -12.14
N ALA A 256 12.01 25.40 -10.80
CA ALA A 256 10.86 25.40 -9.91
C ALA A 256 10.14 26.75 -9.93
N ASN A 257 8.81 26.71 -9.82
CA ASN A 257 7.98 27.89 -9.69
C ASN A 257 6.73 27.60 -8.85
N SER A 258 6.10 28.66 -8.36
CA SER A 258 4.89 28.61 -7.54
C SER A 258 3.71 29.36 -8.20
N ASP A 259 3.66 29.31 -9.53
CA ASP A 259 2.61 29.99 -10.29
C ASP A 259 1.27 29.26 -10.10
N PRO A 260 0.16 29.99 -9.84
CA PRO A 260 -1.14 29.37 -9.71
C PRO A 260 -1.57 28.67 -11.01
N ILE A 261 -2.09 27.44 -10.90
CA ILE A 261 -2.64 26.69 -12.03
C ILE A 261 -4.16 26.66 -11.89
N ALA A 262 -4.83 27.21 -12.89
CA ALA A 262 -6.29 27.31 -12.93
C ALA A 262 -6.93 27.93 -11.66
N GLY A 263 -6.23 28.88 -11.04
CA GLY A 263 -6.70 29.62 -9.87
C GLY A 263 -6.37 28.98 -8.51
N ARG A 264 -5.75 27.80 -8.47
CA ARG A 264 -5.25 27.21 -7.22
C ARG A 264 -3.75 27.49 -7.04
N PRO A 265 -3.28 27.72 -5.80
CA PRO A 265 -1.85 27.70 -5.50
C PRO A 265 -1.24 26.36 -5.92
N SER A 266 -0.19 26.41 -6.73
CA SER A 266 0.49 25.23 -7.22
C SER A 266 1.99 25.43 -7.16
N VAL A 267 2.72 24.34 -7.01
CA VAL A 267 4.17 24.32 -7.15
C VAL A 267 4.55 23.33 -8.23
N THR A 268 5.39 23.76 -9.18
CA THR A 268 6.00 22.88 -10.17
C THR A 268 7.45 22.64 -9.79
N ASN A 269 7.88 21.38 -9.66
CA ASN A 269 9.26 21.03 -9.37
C ASN A 269 9.86 20.07 -10.41
N PRO A 270 10.90 20.49 -11.16
CA PRO A 270 11.64 19.63 -12.07
C PRO A 270 12.77 18.84 -11.38
N PHE A 271 12.90 17.56 -11.74
CA PHE A 271 14.01 16.66 -11.38
C PHE A 271 14.71 16.21 -12.67
N PRO A 272 15.71 16.98 -13.14
CA PRO A 272 16.34 16.70 -14.44
C PRO A 272 17.13 15.38 -14.47
N GLU A 273 17.59 14.91 -13.32
CA GLU A 273 18.45 13.73 -13.18
C GLU A 273 17.99 12.86 -12.01
N ALA A 274 17.36 11.73 -12.33
CA ALA A 274 16.96 10.69 -11.40
C ALA A 274 17.24 9.32 -12.03
N GLY A 275 18.50 8.88 -11.90
CA GLY A 275 19.00 7.71 -12.62
C GLY A 275 18.99 7.93 -14.14
N THR A 276 18.29 7.06 -14.87
CA THR A 276 18.11 7.15 -16.34
C THR A 276 16.85 7.93 -16.73
N SER A 277 16.21 8.60 -15.77
CA SER A 277 14.96 9.33 -15.96
C SER A 277 15.10 10.78 -15.51
N ALA A 278 14.10 11.56 -15.90
CA ALA A 278 13.77 12.85 -15.33
C ALA A 278 12.32 12.78 -14.86
N PHE A 279 11.98 13.59 -13.85
CA PHE A 279 10.63 13.70 -13.33
C PHE A 279 10.22 15.16 -13.24
N CYS A 280 8.92 15.42 -13.30
CA CYS A 280 8.38 16.69 -12.85
C CYS A 280 7.15 16.44 -11.97
N SER A 281 7.05 17.15 -10.86
CA SER A 281 5.84 17.20 -10.04
C SER A 281 5.13 18.53 -10.21
N VAL A 282 3.80 18.49 -10.15
CA VAL A 282 2.94 19.66 -9.94
C VAL A 282 2.04 19.35 -8.75
N ASP A 283 2.23 20.11 -7.68
CA ASP A 283 1.64 19.85 -6.37
C ASP A 283 0.75 21.02 -5.94
N SER A 284 -0.39 20.74 -5.31
CA SER A 284 -1.30 21.73 -4.74
C SER A 284 -1.84 21.24 -3.40
N GLY A 285 -1.69 22.05 -2.36
CA GLY A 285 -2.29 21.79 -1.05
C GLY A 285 -3.79 22.11 -1.08
N HIS A 286 -4.58 21.32 -0.36
CA HIS A 286 -6.04 21.40 -0.34
C HIS A 286 -6.58 21.84 1.03
N ILE A 287 -6.97 20.91 1.90
CA ILE A 287 -7.45 21.18 3.28
C ILE A 287 -6.47 20.61 4.32
N PRO A 288 -6.50 21.06 5.59
CA PRO A 288 -5.74 20.43 6.68
C PRO A 288 -6.00 18.93 6.79
N PHE A 289 -4.97 18.16 7.11
CA PHE A 289 -5.05 16.72 7.34
C PHE A 289 -4.65 16.40 8.78
N GLU A 290 -5.64 16.11 9.63
CA GLU A 290 -5.48 16.03 11.09
C GLU A 290 -5.37 14.60 11.64
N GLU A 291 -5.16 13.60 10.79
CA GLU A 291 -5.13 12.18 11.21
C GLU A 291 -3.83 11.77 11.91
N VAL A 292 -2.74 12.53 11.75
CA VAL A 292 -1.44 12.21 12.34
C VAL A 292 -1.02 13.34 13.27
N ASP A 293 -0.67 13.00 14.51
CA ASP A 293 -0.13 13.94 15.50
C ASP A 293 1.35 14.23 15.20
N VAL A 294 1.59 14.99 14.12
CA VAL A 294 2.90 15.50 13.75
C VAL A 294 2.99 17.00 13.99
N THR A 295 4.20 17.51 14.18
CA THR A 295 4.43 18.94 14.50
C THR A 295 4.30 19.88 13.31
N GLU A 296 4.17 19.34 12.10
CA GLU A 296 4.11 20.08 10.85
C GLU A 296 2.67 20.32 10.41
N ASP A 297 2.42 21.45 9.75
CA ASP A 297 1.11 21.71 9.12
C ASP A 297 0.95 20.77 7.92
N ILE A 298 0.25 19.65 8.12
CA ILE A 298 -0.07 18.68 7.08
C ILE A 298 -1.38 19.08 6.39
N VAL A 299 -1.38 18.96 5.08
CA VAL A 299 -2.56 19.11 4.23
C VAL A 299 -2.74 17.92 3.33
N GLU A 300 -3.96 17.73 2.86
CA GLU A 300 -4.22 16.90 1.70
C GLU A 300 -3.53 17.51 0.46
N LEU A 301 -2.96 16.63 -0.36
CA LEU A 301 -2.15 16.99 -1.52
C LEU A 301 -2.78 16.44 -2.80
N ALA A 302 -2.92 17.30 -3.80
CA ALA A 302 -3.13 16.89 -5.18
C ALA A 302 -1.83 17.03 -5.98
N SER A 303 -1.32 15.89 -6.45
CA SER A 303 -0.01 15.82 -7.11
C SER A 303 -0.10 15.15 -8.48
N VAL A 304 0.45 15.80 -9.50
CA VAL A 304 0.70 15.20 -10.81
C VAL A 304 2.19 14.96 -10.97
N PHE A 305 2.59 13.71 -11.12
CA PHE A 305 3.96 13.30 -11.44
C PHE A 305 4.05 12.88 -12.91
N VAL A 306 5.04 13.40 -13.62
CA VAL A 306 5.35 12.97 -14.98
C VAL A 306 6.78 12.50 -15.06
N ARG A 307 6.97 11.25 -15.50
CA ARG A 307 8.28 10.64 -15.76
C ARG A 307 8.61 10.70 -17.24
N THR A 308 9.82 11.15 -17.55
CA THR A 308 10.37 11.20 -18.90
C THR A 308 11.82 10.67 -18.93
N PRO A 309 12.42 10.40 -20.10
CA PRO A 309 13.85 10.17 -20.21
C PRO A 309 14.66 11.38 -19.70
N THR A 310 15.88 11.13 -19.24
CA THR A 310 16.84 12.19 -18.89
C THR A 310 16.99 13.20 -20.03
N GLY A 311 17.06 14.50 -19.68
CA GLY A 311 17.15 15.58 -20.65
C GLY A 311 15.80 16.04 -21.24
N GLN A 312 14.67 15.47 -20.81
CA GLN A 312 13.32 15.87 -21.25
C GLN A 312 12.46 16.46 -20.13
N VAL A 313 13.07 16.92 -19.03
CA VAL A 313 12.34 17.42 -17.85
C VAL A 313 11.37 18.56 -18.17
N ASP A 314 11.73 19.46 -19.08
CA ASP A 314 10.87 20.57 -19.50
C ASP A 314 9.57 20.07 -20.16
N ALA A 315 9.67 19.01 -20.98
CA ALA A 315 8.51 18.37 -21.57
C ALA A 315 7.66 17.66 -20.51
N GLY A 316 8.30 17.03 -19.53
CA GLY A 316 7.65 16.45 -18.36
C GLY A 316 6.85 17.49 -17.56
N CYS A 317 7.44 18.64 -17.28
CA CYS A 317 6.75 19.73 -16.57
C CYS A 317 5.61 20.34 -17.38
N GLN A 318 5.78 20.52 -18.70
CA GLN A 318 4.68 20.98 -19.55
C GLN A 318 3.50 20.00 -19.54
N ALA A 319 3.78 18.69 -19.57
CA ALA A 319 2.76 17.66 -19.44
C ALA A 319 2.07 17.69 -18.07
N ALA A 320 2.84 17.80 -16.99
CA ALA A 320 2.29 17.85 -15.62
C ALA A 320 1.36 19.06 -15.44
N VAL A 321 1.78 20.25 -15.90
CA VAL A 321 0.98 21.48 -15.86
C VAL A 321 -0.28 21.35 -16.73
N ALA A 322 -0.19 20.69 -17.91
CA ALA A 322 -1.34 20.49 -18.78
C ALA A 322 -2.41 19.61 -18.12
N VAL A 323 -2.00 18.52 -17.45
CA VAL A 323 -2.91 17.65 -16.69
C VAL A 323 -3.50 18.42 -15.49
N ALA A 324 -2.66 19.08 -14.68
CA ALA A 324 -3.12 19.87 -13.54
C ALA A 324 -4.13 20.96 -13.95
N THR A 325 -3.92 21.63 -15.08
CA THR A 325 -4.85 22.64 -15.62
C THR A 325 -6.26 22.08 -15.89
N LYS A 326 -6.37 20.79 -16.21
CA LYS A 326 -7.66 20.11 -16.42
C LYS A 326 -8.30 19.63 -15.12
N VAL A 327 -7.48 19.17 -14.19
CA VAL A 327 -7.93 18.51 -12.95
C VAL A 327 -8.30 19.54 -11.87
N TRP A 328 -7.47 20.56 -11.67
CA TRP A 328 -7.58 21.48 -10.53
C TRP A 328 -8.95 22.18 -10.43
N PRO A 329 -9.58 22.62 -11.54
CA PRO A 329 -10.92 23.19 -11.51
C PRO A 329 -12.04 22.23 -11.07
N ARG A 330 -11.78 20.92 -11.07
CA ARG A 330 -12.74 19.86 -10.75
C ARG A 330 -12.59 19.32 -9.33
N LEU A 331 -11.50 19.68 -8.64
CA LEU A 331 -11.30 19.32 -7.24
C LEU A 331 -12.31 20.04 -6.34
N PRO A 332 -12.69 19.47 -5.19
CA PRO A 332 -13.50 20.16 -4.18
C PRO A 332 -12.89 21.52 -3.81
N THR A 333 -13.74 22.48 -3.42
CA THR A 333 -13.25 23.75 -2.88
C THR A 333 -12.78 23.55 -1.45
N PRO A 334 -11.57 24.02 -1.07
CA PRO A 334 -11.16 24.09 0.34
C PRO A 334 -11.94 25.15 1.11
#